data_AF-A0A6S7HVX4-F1
#
_entry.id   AF-A0A6S7HVX4-F1
#
_cell.length_a   1.000
_cell.length_b   1.000
_cell.length_c   1.000
_cell.angle_alpha   90.00
_cell.angle_beta   90.00
_cell.angle_gamma   90.00
#
_symmetry.space_group_name_H-M   'P 1'
#
loop_
_entity.id
_entity.type
_entity.pdbx_description
1 polymer ?
#
loop_
_entity_poly.entity_id
_entity_poly.type
_entity_poly.pdbx_seq_one_letter_code
_entity_poly.pdbx_strand_id
1 'polypeptide(L)'
;MKLQIGASFIIWTLCLIWPGKAGIHCPFGKRKITTEHTRVKRVIGGSQAIPNSWPWIVNFIDHKNLQQCAGSIIDREWILTAAHCFLFNSKPAPLFNNYTIHLADHNLSFTDPQEYEIEASKVYIHPKYVIGDSVSPGDYDVALMKLSQPLNYTDYVQPICVGIREDTFSENDTCVLIGWGNNKNVSTYHRSPFLKEVELDLVSLEECNSNTSYKGEVSDRFLCAGRKEGGIDGCYGDSGGPYQCKRNNTWIQLGIMIWGKGCAEPNHYGVYTDVRVLQPFIESIQAGPNSNLTSYYMKTLGDVRPDVGRRPLSNLHELLTNESEFSDIDLVRNFQLLPYQIKLLNKTTLMDLIFVSSKENLTANSTTLAYITESLVPQVERLYVHYRSKEVSKEFNITFEEIYKSANLTKDGFLSSKFSVIENIRKQIYIKRYVNNLQMYRDTLMTYRSGLSVMFNISLIEKDLNKPADELENLDNKSLKQILVKHNQQLFTNMLSIRNISSFFEISLEKLKNMTVGNILTEYLNIKLTTFASLHDLTGREIDVVKIKKISTVPYPDDQNLYGLVMKILEAHEKANLIRYSSDVLLLRNVNGQ
;
A
#
# COMPACT_ATOMS: atom_id res chain seq x y z
N MET A 1 -59.33 -38.55 6.82
CA MET A 1 -58.25 -38.72 5.82
C MET A 1 -56.93 -38.47 6.53
N LYS A 2 -56.07 -39.49 6.58
CA LYS A 2 -54.74 -39.44 7.20
C LYS A 2 -53.85 -38.43 6.45
N LEU A 3 -53.05 -37.66 7.17
CA LEU A 3 -51.73 -37.26 6.71
C LEU A 3 -50.78 -37.18 7.91
N GLN A 4 -49.93 -38.19 7.96
CA GLN A 4 -48.87 -38.42 8.91
C GLN A 4 -47.60 -37.85 8.27
N ILE A 5 -47.06 -36.76 8.82
CA ILE A 5 -45.77 -36.21 8.42
C ILE A 5 -44.87 -36.23 9.66
N GLY A 6 -43.73 -36.90 9.51
CA GLY A 6 -42.93 -37.49 10.58
C GLY A 6 -42.15 -36.52 11.45
N ALA A 7 -41.83 -37.02 12.64
CA ALA A 7 -41.06 -36.40 13.72
C ALA A 7 -39.55 -36.22 13.43
N SER A 8 -39.15 -35.91 12.19
CA SER A 8 -37.74 -35.71 11.82
C SER A 8 -37.35 -34.23 11.59
N PHE A 9 -38.26 -33.29 11.81
CA PHE A 9 -38.02 -31.86 11.53
C PHE A 9 -37.92 -30.94 12.77
N ILE A 10 -38.05 -31.48 13.99
CA ILE A 10 -38.02 -30.69 15.24
C ILE A 10 -36.70 -30.84 16.02
N ILE A 11 -35.77 -31.70 15.56
CA ILE A 11 -34.45 -31.87 16.22
C ILE A 11 -33.37 -30.90 15.66
N TRP A 12 -33.64 -30.21 14.54
CA TRP A 12 -32.64 -29.31 13.91
C TRP A 12 -32.75 -27.83 14.29
N THR A 13 -33.72 -27.43 15.12
CA THR A 13 -34.00 -26.01 15.41
C THR A 13 -33.97 -25.63 16.90
N LEU A 14 -33.28 -26.41 17.74
CA LEU A 14 -33.06 -26.11 19.16
C LEU A 14 -31.58 -26.19 19.61
N CYS A 15 -30.62 -25.99 18.70
CA CYS A 15 -29.20 -25.79 19.04
C CYS A 15 -28.70 -24.35 18.83
N LEU A 16 -29.61 -23.40 18.64
CA LEU A 16 -29.30 -21.98 18.58
C LEU A 16 -30.12 -21.28 19.66
N ILE A 17 -29.55 -21.17 20.87
CA ILE A 17 -29.76 -20.13 21.92
C ILE A 17 -29.20 -20.70 23.24
N TRP A 18 -27.95 -20.31 23.54
CA TRP A 18 -27.18 -20.27 24.81
C TRP A 18 -27.34 -21.32 25.94
N PRO A 19 -26.21 -21.78 26.54
CA PRO A 19 -25.60 -20.95 27.59
C PRO A 19 -24.07 -20.90 27.58
N GLY A 20 -23.52 -19.91 28.29
CA GLY A 20 -22.08 -19.78 28.52
C GLY A 20 -21.47 -20.83 29.46
N LYS A 21 -20.13 -20.83 29.46
CA LYS A 21 -19.21 -21.39 30.47
C LYS A 21 -19.37 -22.87 30.82
N ALA A 22 -18.83 -23.73 29.96
CA ALA A 22 -18.15 -24.97 30.34
C ALA A 22 -17.00 -25.17 29.34
N GLY A 23 -15.78 -25.42 29.83
CA GLY A 23 -14.58 -25.51 29.00
C GLY A 23 -14.77 -26.48 27.82
N ILE A 24 -14.41 -26.03 26.61
CA ILE A 24 -14.49 -26.82 25.39
C ILE A 24 -13.68 -28.10 25.61
N HIS A 25 -14.35 -29.24 25.77
CA HIS A 25 -13.69 -30.53 25.83
C HIS A 25 -13.20 -30.86 24.42
N CYS A 26 -11.91 -30.59 24.15
CA CYS A 26 -11.29 -30.98 22.90
C CYS A 26 -11.29 -32.52 22.78
N PRO A 27 -11.90 -33.11 21.73
CA PRO A 27 -12.03 -34.56 21.59
C PRO A 27 -10.73 -35.25 21.13
N PHE A 28 -9.67 -34.48 20.90
CA PHE A 28 -8.40 -34.92 20.33
C PHE A 28 -7.32 -35.13 21.40
N GLY A 29 -6.04 -35.19 21.00
CA GLY A 29 -4.92 -35.31 21.95
C GLY A 29 -4.88 -36.66 22.67
N LYS A 30 -5.40 -37.73 22.06
CA LYS A 30 -5.36 -39.09 22.60
C LYS A 30 -4.29 -39.91 21.90
N ARG A 31 -3.45 -40.61 22.69
CA ARG A 31 -2.50 -41.61 22.18
C ARG A 31 -3.13 -42.98 22.27
N LYS A 32 -3.17 -43.74 21.18
CA LYS A 32 -3.58 -45.15 21.20
C LYS A 32 -2.46 -46.06 21.70
N ILE A 33 -1.22 -45.75 21.33
CA ILE A 33 -0.01 -46.44 21.79
C ILE A 33 0.51 -45.68 23.02
N THR A 34 0.47 -46.31 24.19
CA THR A 34 0.97 -45.72 25.44
C THR A 34 1.87 -46.71 26.17
N THR A 35 2.91 -46.20 26.84
CA THR A 35 3.60 -46.92 27.92
C THR A 35 3.25 -46.36 29.28
N GLU A 36 3.29 -47.21 30.30
CA GLU A 36 3.45 -46.76 31.68
C GLU A 36 4.84 -46.12 31.81
N HIS A 37 4.89 -44.80 31.93
CA HIS A 37 6.14 -44.09 32.20
C HIS A 37 6.62 -44.48 33.60
N THR A 38 7.51 -45.47 33.69
CA THR A 38 8.43 -45.53 34.83
C THR A 38 9.33 -44.30 34.68
N ARG A 39 9.43 -43.46 35.72
CA ARG A 39 10.36 -42.32 35.75
C ARG A 39 11.79 -42.83 35.53
N VAL A 40 12.23 -42.94 34.29
CA VAL A 40 13.61 -43.34 33.97
C VAL A 40 14.48 -42.13 34.31
N LYS A 41 15.23 -42.24 35.41
CA LYS A 41 16.27 -41.28 35.76
C LYS A 41 17.35 -41.28 34.68
N ARG A 42 17.62 -40.08 34.15
CA ARG A 42 18.88 -39.63 33.53
C ARG A 42 19.24 -40.31 32.20
N VAL A 43 18.67 -39.81 31.12
CA VAL A 43 19.28 -39.88 29.79
C VAL A 43 19.43 -38.45 29.26
N ILE A 44 20.68 -38.05 28.98
CA ILE A 44 21.01 -36.77 28.32
C ILE A 44 20.47 -36.85 26.88
N GLY A 45 19.70 -35.85 26.43
CA GLY A 45 19.09 -35.83 25.09
C GLY A 45 17.73 -36.55 24.96
N GLY A 46 17.06 -36.88 26.08
CA GLY A 46 15.73 -37.51 26.07
C GLY A 46 15.75 -39.02 25.79
N SER A 47 14.57 -39.64 25.75
CA SER A 47 14.39 -41.06 25.42
C SER A 47 13.86 -41.23 24.00
N GLN A 48 14.20 -42.35 23.34
CA GLN A 48 13.56 -42.70 22.08
C GLN A 48 12.06 -42.92 22.32
N ALA A 49 11.24 -42.20 21.57
CA ALA A 49 9.80 -42.40 21.58
C ALA A 49 9.46 -43.76 20.99
N ILE A 50 8.33 -44.33 21.40
CA ILE A 50 7.84 -45.55 20.77
C ILE A 50 7.33 -45.20 19.37
N PRO A 51 7.61 -46.01 18.34
CA PRO A 51 7.11 -45.76 16.99
C PRO A 51 5.61 -45.46 16.99
N ASN A 52 5.23 -44.38 16.29
CA ASN A 52 3.84 -43.90 16.17
C ASN A 52 3.11 -43.55 17.49
N SER A 53 3.82 -43.43 18.62
CA SER A 53 3.19 -43.05 19.89
C SER A 53 2.71 -41.59 19.94
N TRP A 54 3.24 -40.72 19.07
CA TRP A 54 2.87 -39.31 18.98
C TRP A 54 2.23 -38.99 17.62
N PRO A 55 0.93 -39.28 17.43
CA PRO A 55 0.30 -39.31 16.11
C PRO A 55 0.05 -37.94 15.46
N TRP A 56 0.38 -36.84 16.16
CA TRP A 56 0.26 -35.48 15.65
C TRP A 56 1.59 -34.87 15.23
N ILE A 57 2.73 -35.53 15.47
CA ILE A 57 4.03 -35.00 15.07
C ILE A 57 4.14 -34.97 13.56
N VAL A 58 4.71 -33.88 13.06
CA VAL A 58 4.96 -33.67 11.63
C VAL A 58 6.42 -33.34 11.45
N ASN A 59 7.04 -33.91 10.43
CA ASN A 59 8.34 -33.52 9.92
C ASN A 59 8.14 -32.89 8.55
N PHE A 60 8.79 -31.76 8.25
CA PHE A 60 8.75 -31.21 6.90
C PHE A 60 10.11 -30.66 6.48
N ILE A 61 10.39 -30.81 5.20
CA ILE A 61 11.72 -30.55 4.62
C ILE A 61 11.60 -29.40 3.62
N ASP A 62 12.39 -28.36 3.81
CA ASP A 62 12.65 -27.36 2.78
C ASP A 62 13.69 -27.92 1.78
N HIS A 63 13.26 -28.28 0.58
CA HIS A 63 14.13 -28.86 -0.45
C HIS A 63 15.22 -27.91 -0.96
N LYS A 64 15.13 -26.60 -0.71
CA LYS A 64 16.15 -25.62 -1.15
C LYS A 64 17.29 -25.49 -0.15
N ASN A 65 16.95 -25.40 1.13
CA ASN A 65 17.91 -25.15 2.18
C ASN A 65 18.28 -26.42 2.96
N LEU A 66 17.61 -27.54 2.67
CA LEU A 66 17.68 -28.81 3.42
C LEU A 66 17.40 -28.61 4.92
N GLN A 67 16.74 -27.51 5.27
CA GLN A 67 16.27 -27.25 6.61
C GLN A 67 15.04 -28.13 6.84
N GLN A 68 15.11 -28.96 7.87
CA GLN A 68 13.92 -29.68 8.31
C GLN A 68 13.39 -29.00 9.56
N CYS A 69 12.08 -28.96 9.70
CA CYS A 69 11.39 -28.48 10.88
C CYS A 69 10.33 -29.49 11.29
N ALA A 70 9.90 -29.38 12.54
CA ALA A 70 8.79 -30.13 13.06
C ALA A 70 7.50 -29.28 13.06
N GLY A 71 6.37 -29.95 13.20
CA GLY A 71 5.06 -29.33 13.32
C GLY A 71 4.10 -30.23 14.06
N SER A 72 2.85 -29.77 14.15
CA SER A 72 1.80 -30.48 14.87
C SER A 72 0.49 -30.43 14.08
N ILE A 73 -0.17 -31.57 13.94
CA ILE A 73 -1.50 -31.64 13.33
C ILE A 73 -2.49 -31.04 14.32
N ILE A 74 -3.16 -29.94 13.92
CA ILE A 74 -4.18 -29.29 14.76
C ILE A 74 -5.59 -29.44 14.19
N ASP A 75 -5.70 -29.79 12.90
CA ASP A 75 -6.95 -30.10 12.21
C ASP A 75 -6.64 -30.91 10.94
N ARG A 76 -7.67 -31.37 10.22
CA ARG A 76 -7.55 -32.16 8.98
C ARG A 76 -6.79 -31.43 7.89
N GLU A 77 -6.82 -30.11 7.84
CA GLU A 77 -6.15 -29.34 6.78
C GLU A 77 -5.02 -28.48 7.32
N TRP A 78 -4.70 -28.55 8.62
CA TRP A 78 -3.89 -27.53 9.29
C TRP A 78 -2.77 -28.14 10.14
N ILE A 79 -1.54 -27.71 9.83
CA ILE A 79 -0.35 -27.95 10.64
C ILE A 79 0.05 -26.65 11.32
N LEU A 80 0.30 -26.70 12.63
CA LEU A 80 0.87 -25.61 13.42
C LEU A 80 2.37 -25.82 13.59
N THR A 81 3.16 -24.77 13.32
CA THR A 81 4.63 -24.79 13.37
C THR A 81 5.19 -23.37 13.59
N ALA A 82 6.52 -23.22 13.58
CA ALA A 82 7.23 -21.95 13.73
C ALA A 82 7.33 -21.19 12.39
N ALA A 83 7.31 -19.86 12.45
CA ALA A 83 7.48 -18.98 11.30
C ALA A 83 8.92 -19.00 10.75
N HIS A 84 9.93 -19.12 11.61
CA HIS A 84 11.33 -19.12 11.17
C HIS A 84 11.69 -20.29 10.25
N CYS A 85 10.90 -21.37 10.25
CA CYS A 85 11.02 -22.50 9.33
C CYS A 85 10.81 -22.11 7.85
N PHE A 86 10.17 -20.96 7.59
CA PHE A 86 9.88 -20.48 6.23
C PHE A 86 10.70 -19.25 5.81
N LEU A 87 11.40 -18.61 6.75
CA LEU A 87 12.05 -17.30 6.56
C LEU A 87 13.47 -17.27 7.13
N PHE A 88 14.24 -18.31 6.87
CA PHE A 88 15.64 -18.35 7.27
C PHE A 88 16.45 -17.29 6.49
N ASN A 89 17.18 -16.42 7.20
CA ASN A 89 18.08 -15.40 6.64
C ASN A 89 17.45 -14.29 5.78
N SER A 90 16.18 -13.91 6.00
CA SER A 90 15.53 -12.76 5.33
C SER A 90 15.36 -12.88 3.81
N LYS A 91 15.53 -14.09 3.23
CA LYS A 91 15.18 -14.32 1.83
C LYS A 91 13.65 -14.47 1.69
N PRO A 92 13.04 -13.97 0.61
CA PRO A 92 11.61 -14.15 0.37
C PRO A 92 11.28 -15.64 0.46
N ALA A 93 10.22 -15.96 1.23
CA ALA A 93 9.81 -17.33 1.50
C ALA A 93 9.79 -18.13 0.18
N PRO A 94 10.36 -19.34 0.14
CA PRO A 94 10.13 -20.19 -1.00
C PRO A 94 8.62 -20.40 -1.14
N LEU A 95 8.18 -20.44 -2.39
CA LEU A 95 6.84 -20.88 -2.78
C LEU A 95 6.50 -22.13 -1.94
N PHE A 96 5.25 -22.24 -1.47
CA PHE A 96 4.78 -23.37 -0.65
C PHE A 96 5.02 -24.75 -1.32
N ASN A 97 5.25 -24.76 -2.63
CA ASN A 97 5.60 -25.93 -3.45
C ASN A 97 7.00 -26.52 -3.18
N ASN A 98 7.75 -25.98 -2.21
CA ASN A 98 9.11 -26.41 -1.90
C ASN A 98 9.21 -27.25 -0.62
N TYR A 99 8.06 -27.60 -0.03
CA TYR A 99 7.97 -28.28 1.27
C TYR A 99 7.22 -29.59 1.15
N THR A 100 7.90 -30.70 1.44
CA THR A 100 7.24 -32.01 1.61
C THR A 100 7.01 -32.26 3.09
N ILE A 101 5.79 -32.65 3.44
CA ILE A 101 5.32 -32.88 4.80
C ILE A 101 5.18 -34.38 5.02
N HIS A 102 5.94 -34.92 5.97
CA HIS A 102 5.93 -36.32 6.38
C HIS A 102 5.11 -36.49 7.66
N LEU A 103 4.21 -37.47 7.63
CA LEU A 103 3.28 -37.82 8.71
C LEU A 103 3.52 -39.26 9.14
N ALA A 104 3.26 -39.60 10.41
CA ALA A 104 3.56 -40.91 10.99
C ALA A 104 5.03 -41.35 10.82
N ASP A 105 5.92 -40.38 10.70
CA ASP A 105 7.36 -40.54 10.61
C ASP A 105 7.92 -40.87 12.02
N HIS A 106 8.81 -41.85 12.11
CA HIS A 106 9.54 -42.19 13.32
C HIS A 106 11.06 -42.23 13.08
N ASN A 107 11.51 -42.85 12.00
CA ASN A 107 12.91 -42.96 11.64
C ASN A 107 13.26 -42.21 10.35
N LEU A 108 13.93 -41.08 10.49
CA LEU A 108 14.37 -40.24 9.36
C LEU A 108 15.36 -40.91 8.40
N SER A 109 15.88 -42.10 8.72
CA SER A 109 16.82 -42.85 7.87
C SER A 109 16.13 -43.75 6.83
N PHE A 110 14.84 -44.03 6.97
CA PHE A 110 14.08 -44.87 6.05
C PHE A 110 12.58 -44.54 6.11
N THR A 111 11.84 -44.82 5.04
CA THR A 111 10.38 -44.65 5.05
C THR A 111 9.74 -45.67 5.98
N ASP A 112 9.05 -45.19 7.02
CA ASP A 112 8.31 -46.07 7.94
C ASP A 112 7.07 -46.69 7.25
N PRO A 113 6.61 -47.89 7.65
CA PRO A 113 5.49 -48.55 6.95
C PRO A 113 4.15 -47.80 7.03
N GLN A 114 4.00 -46.87 7.97
CA GLN A 114 2.83 -46.01 8.15
C GLN A 114 3.04 -44.60 7.60
N GLU A 115 4.26 -44.25 7.20
CA GLU A 115 4.63 -42.92 6.76
C GLU A 115 3.97 -42.60 5.42
N TYR A 116 3.53 -41.35 5.29
CA TYR A 116 3.16 -40.82 3.98
C TYR A 116 3.42 -39.33 3.88
N GLU A 117 3.55 -38.89 2.63
CA GLU A 117 3.83 -37.51 2.27
C GLU A 117 2.56 -36.76 1.85
N ILE A 118 2.53 -35.48 2.17
CA ILE A 118 1.51 -34.54 1.70
C ILE A 118 2.15 -33.18 1.41
N GLU A 119 1.60 -32.47 0.43
CA GLU A 119 2.07 -31.15 0.05
C GLU A 119 1.31 -30.03 0.78
N ALA A 120 1.95 -28.88 0.97
CA ALA A 120 1.28 -27.67 1.40
C ALA A 120 0.57 -26.99 0.21
N SER A 121 -0.65 -26.48 0.41
CA SER A 121 -1.29 -25.55 -0.53
C SER A 121 -0.96 -24.09 -0.20
N LYS A 122 -0.72 -23.78 1.07
CA LYS A 122 -0.41 -22.41 1.51
C LYS A 122 0.27 -22.40 2.88
N VAL A 123 1.08 -21.37 3.13
CA VAL A 123 1.67 -21.08 4.44
C VAL A 123 1.22 -19.69 4.89
N TYR A 124 0.79 -19.60 6.14
CA TYR A 124 0.34 -18.38 6.80
C TYR A 124 1.27 -18.08 7.97
N ILE A 125 2.15 -17.11 7.79
CA ILE A 125 3.08 -16.63 8.82
C ILE A 125 2.39 -15.53 9.62
N HIS A 126 2.65 -15.45 10.93
CA HIS A 126 2.12 -14.36 11.72
C HIS A 126 2.57 -13.00 11.14
N PRO A 127 1.65 -12.05 10.92
CA PRO A 127 1.93 -10.75 10.28
C PRO A 127 2.90 -9.87 11.07
N LYS A 128 3.03 -10.12 12.38
CA LYS A 128 3.95 -9.43 13.29
C LYS A 128 5.21 -10.24 13.58
N TYR A 129 5.47 -11.29 12.82
CA TYR A 129 6.66 -12.11 13.04
C TYR A 129 7.92 -11.24 12.95
N VAL A 130 8.66 -11.20 14.06
CA VAL A 130 9.98 -10.60 14.17
C VAL A 130 10.95 -11.75 14.36
N ILE A 131 11.96 -11.78 13.50
CA ILE A 131 12.99 -12.81 13.57
C ILE A 131 13.79 -12.71 14.89
N GLY A 132 14.12 -13.86 15.47
CA GLY A 132 15.07 -13.93 16.58
C GLY A 132 16.53 -13.86 16.12
N ASP A 133 17.43 -13.74 17.08
CA ASP A 133 18.87 -13.86 16.89
C ASP A 133 19.50 -14.68 18.03
N SER A 134 20.80 -14.53 18.31
CA SER A 134 21.46 -15.27 19.38
C SER A 134 21.18 -14.75 20.79
N VAL A 135 20.58 -13.57 20.93
CA VAL A 135 20.30 -12.91 22.22
C VAL A 135 18.82 -12.76 22.50
N SER A 136 17.97 -12.73 21.47
CA SER A 136 16.52 -12.60 21.58
C SER A 136 15.79 -13.70 20.79
N PRO A 137 14.69 -14.25 21.32
CA PRO A 137 13.84 -15.19 20.58
C PRO A 137 13.08 -14.53 19.40
N GLY A 138 13.12 -13.20 19.26
CA GLY A 138 12.29 -12.48 18.31
C GLY A 138 10.86 -12.32 18.84
N ASP A 139 9.87 -12.31 17.95
CA ASP A 139 8.47 -12.17 18.33
C ASP A 139 7.50 -12.82 17.33
N TYR A 140 6.34 -13.26 17.82
CA TYR A 140 5.27 -13.86 17.02
C TYR A 140 5.75 -14.99 16.07
N ASP A 141 6.66 -15.82 16.54
CA ASP A 141 7.22 -16.94 15.77
C ASP A 141 6.23 -18.11 15.71
N VAL A 142 5.20 -17.95 14.87
CA VAL A 142 4.15 -18.94 14.61
C VAL A 142 3.70 -18.88 13.15
N ALA A 143 3.41 -20.05 12.59
CA ALA A 143 2.82 -20.20 11.28
C ALA A 143 1.84 -21.37 11.21
N LEU A 144 0.90 -21.28 10.29
CA LEU A 144 0.02 -22.38 9.89
C LEU A 144 0.33 -22.79 8.46
N MET A 145 0.48 -24.10 8.23
CA MET A 145 0.48 -24.68 6.88
C MET A 145 -0.91 -25.23 6.58
N LYS A 146 -1.48 -24.80 5.46
CA LYS A 146 -2.68 -25.43 4.89
C LYS A 146 -2.23 -26.57 3.98
N LEU A 147 -2.76 -27.76 4.21
CA LEU A 147 -2.48 -28.94 3.41
C LEU A 147 -3.17 -28.84 2.03
N SER A 148 -2.64 -29.56 1.04
CA SER A 148 -3.23 -29.64 -0.30
C SER A 148 -4.54 -30.43 -0.33
N GLN A 149 -4.72 -31.33 0.63
CA GLN A 149 -5.92 -32.13 0.82
C GLN A 149 -6.13 -32.44 2.31
N PRO A 150 -7.38 -32.69 2.77
CA PRO A 150 -7.65 -33.06 4.15
C PRO A 150 -7.06 -34.42 4.55
N LEU A 151 -6.57 -34.51 5.79
CA LEU A 151 -6.05 -35.74 6.38
C LEU A 151 -7.17 -36.72 6.74
N ASN A 152 -6.91 -38.00 6.46
CA ASN A 152 -7.65 -39.11 7.01
C ASN A 152 -7.05 -39.48 8.36
N TYR A 153 -7.85 -39.37 9.42
CA TYR A 153 -7.41 -39.72 10.76
C TYR A 153 -7.30 -41.24 10.91
N THR A 154 -6.16 -41.69 11.41
CA THR A 154 -5.81 -43.10 11.62
C THR A 154 -5.22 -43.28 13.02
N ASP A 155 -4.77 -44.48 13.37
CA ASP A 155 -4.17 -44.74 14.68
C ASP A 155 -2.82 -44.02 14.86
N TYR A 156 -2.22 -43.57 13.75
CA TYR A 156 -0.88 -42.96 13.67
C TYR A 156 -0.93 -41.51 13.20
N VAL A 157 -2.10 -41.05 12.74
CA VAL A 157 -2.37 -39.67 12.31
C VAL A 157 -3.61 -39.15 13.03
N GLN A 158 -3.39 -38.33 14.05
CA GLN A 158 -4.45 -37.71 14.85
C GLN A 158 -4.03 -36.28 15.18
N PRO A 159 -4.98 -35.35 15.30
CA PRO A 159 -4.66 -34.00 15.76
C PRO A 159 -4.40 -33.97 17.28
N ILE A 160 -3.65 -32.96 17.70
CA ILE A 160 -3.52 -32.57 19.11
C ILE A 160 -4.51 -31.45 19.44
N CYS A 161 -4.89 -31.34 20.72
CA CYS A 161 -5.61 -30.18 21.21
C CYS A 161 -4.68 -28.96 21.34
N VAL A 162 -5.10 -27.81 20.82
CA VAL A 162 -4.37 -26.55 21.02
C VAL A 162 -4.87 -25.87 22.30
N GLY A 163 -3.94 -25.44 23.15
CA GLY A 163 -4.29 -24.78 24.40
C GLY A 163 -4.96 -23.41 24.21
N ILE A 164 -5.86 -23.07 25.13
CA ILE A 164 -6.56 -21.78 25.19
C ILE A 164 -6.13 -20.98 26.42
N ARG A 165 -6.45 -19.68 26.50
CA ARG A 165 -6.02 -18.82 27.61
C ARG A 165 -6.49 -19.29 28.99
N GLU A 166 -7.62 -19.98 29.03
CA GLU A 166 -8.20 -20.53 30.24
C GLU A 166 -7.46 -21.78 30.75
N ASP A 167 -6.55 -22.36 29.96
CA ASP A 167 -5.79 -23.54 30.36
C ASP A 167 -4.66 -23.20 31.33
N THR A 168 -4.86 -23.61 32.60
CA THR A 168 -3.88 -23.45 33.67
C THR A 168 -3.08 -24.73 33.90
N PHE A 169 -1.78 -24.69 33.66
CA PHE A 169 -0.84 -25.78 33.94
C PHE A 169 0.18 -25.33 35.00
N SER A 170 0.67 -26.28 35.77
CA SER A 170 1.65 -26.11 36.84
C SER A 170 2.90 -26.91 36.54
N GLU A 171 3.98 -26.63 37.28
CA GLU A 171 5.26 -27.36 37.19
C GLU A 171 5.12 -28.86 37.48
N ASN A 172 4.03 -29.29 38.15
CA ASN A 172 3.78 -30.69 38.47
C ASN A 172 3.04 -31.46 37.36
N ASP A 173 2.55 -30.75 36.33
CA ASP A 173 1.88 -31.40 35.21
C ASP A 173 2.91 -32.05 34.27
N THR A 174 2.61 -33.27 33.81
CA THR A 174 3.50 -33.97 32.88
C THR A 174 3.47 -33.29 31.51
N CYS A 175 4.55 -32.61 31.17
CA CYS A 175 4.74 -31.92 29.90
C CYS A 175 5.92 -32.50 29.13
N VAL A 176 5.75 -32.68 27.83
CA VAL A 176 6.69 -33.39 26.97
C VAL A 176 6.99 -32.57 25.72
N LEU A 177 8.27 -32.45 25.37
CA LEU A 177 8.73 -32.06 24.04
C LEU A 177 9.01 -33.32 23.21
N ILE A 178 8.64 -33.29 21.93
CA ILE A 178 8.94 -34.35 20.98
C ILE A 178 9.60 -33.79 19.71
N GLY A 179 10.54 -34.56 19.14
CA GLY A 179 11.21 -34.17 17.90
C GLY A 179 12.46 -35.02 17.58
N TRP A 180 13.21 -34.60 16.57
CA TRP A 180 14.40 -35.31 16.05
C TRP A 180 15.70 -34.51 16.21
N GLY A 181 15.72 -33.55 17.13
CA GLY A 181 16.81 -32.63 17.34
C GLY A 181 18.12 -33.27 17.80
N ASN A 182 19.14 -32.42 17.97
CA ASN A 182 20.52 -32.85 18.19
C ASN A 182 20.73 -33.56 19.53
N ASN A 183 21.38 -34.73 19.49
CA ASN A 183 21.68 -35.57 20.66
C ASN A 183 23.10 -35.39 21.23
N LYS A 184 23.93 -34.48 20.70
CA LYS A 184 25.34 -34.31 21.12
C LYS A 184 25.71 -32.85 21.42
N ASN A 185 26.70 -32.66 22.30
CA ASN A 185 27.29 -31.36 22.64
C ASN A 185 27.60 -30.53 21.39
N VAL A 186 26.81 -29.47 21.20
CA VAL A 186 26.91 -28.15 20.53
C VAL A 186 27.90 -27.90 19.37
N SER A 187 28.91 -28.74 19.10
CA SER A 187 29.94 -28.45 18.08
C SER A 187 29.71 -29.12 16.71
N THR A 188 28.85 -30.14 16.61
CA THR A 188 28.49 -30.75 15.30
C THR A 188 26.99 -31.08 15.22
N TYR A 189 26.38 -30.75 14.07
CA TYR A 189 24.98 -31.00 13.79
C TYR A 189 24.72 -32.50 13.57
N HIS A 190 24.14 -33.18 14.58
CA HIS A 190 23.77 -34.59 14.49
C HIS A 190 22.36 -34.82 15.01
N ARG A 191 21.38 -34.75 14.10
CA ARG A 191 19.99 -35.14 14.39
C ARG A 191 19.89 -36.57 14.88
N SER A 192 18.90 -36.82 15.73
CA SER A 192 18.47 -38.16 16.03
C SER A 192 17.82 -38.78 14.79
N PRO A 193 18.24 -39.98 14.34
CA PRO A 193 17.49 -40.67 13.30
C PRO A 193 16.10 -41.07 13.80
N PHE A 194 15.92 -41.29 15.10
CA PHE A 194 14.64 -41.69 15.70
C PHE A 194 13.97 -40.52 16.43
N LEU A 195 12.64 -40.48 16.40
CA LEU A 195 11.84 -39.56 17.21
C LEU A 195 12.18 -39.73 18.69
N LYS A 196 12.43 -38.61 19.36
CA LYS A 196 12.70 -38.52 20.79
C LYS A 196 11.53 -37.88 21.51
N GLU A 197 11.40 -38.22 22.78
CA GLU A 197 10.50 -37.57 23.71
C GLU A 197 11.25 -37.21 24.99
N VAL A 198 10.87 -36.08 25.59
CA VAL A 198 11.49 -35.64 26.83
C VAL A 198 10.55 -34.85 27.71
N GLU A 199 10.50 -35.22 28.99
CA GLU A 199 9.73 -34.52 30.01
C GLU A 199 10.50 -33.29 30.50
N LEU A 200 9.91 -32.12 30.29
CA LEU A 200 10.45 -30.82 30.68
C LEU A 200 9.43 -30.07 31.52
N ASP A 201 9.90 -29.55 32.65
CA ASP A 201 9.05 -28.80 33.58
C ASP A 201 8.75 -27.42 32.98
N LEU A 202 7.50 -26.97 33.14
CA LEU A 202 7.12 -25.60 32.80
C LEU A 202 7.83 -24.64 33.76
N VAL A 203 8.37 -23.54 33.25
CA VAL A 203 9.15 -22.57 34.04
C VAL A 203 8.45 -21.22 34.04
N SER A 204 8.38 -20.61 35.21
CA SER A 204 7.78 -19.27 35.35
C SER A 204 8.54 -18.24 34.51
N LEU A 205 7.81 -17.24 33.98
CA LEU A 205 8.43 -16.16 33.20
C LEU A 205 9.44 -15.36 34.03
N GLU A 206 9.24 -15.25 35.34
CA GLU A 206 10.17 -14.61 36.27
C GLU A 206 11.50 -15.36 36.35
N GLU A 207 11.46 -16.68 36.52
CA GLU A 207 12.67 -17.51 36.55
C GLU A 207 13.38 -17.52 35.19
N CYS A 208 12.61 -17.63 34.11
CA CYS A 208 13.13 -17.59 32.75
C CYS A 208 13.84 -16.26 32.45
N ASN A 209 13.33 -15.14 32.97
CA ASN A 209 13.94 -13.82 32.83
C ASN A 209 14.87 -13.43 33.98
N SER A 210 15.27 -14.38 34.83
CA SER A 210 16.20 -14.10 35.91
C SER A 210 17.54 -13.56 35.38
N ASN A 211 18.29 -12.86 36.26
CA ASN A 211 19.61 -12.31 35.92
C ASN A 211 20.63 -13.36 35.46
N THR A 212 20.42 -14.62 35.85
CA THR A 212 21.26 -15.77 35.50
C THR A 212 20.78 -16.53 34.26
N SER A 213 19.66 -16.13 33.67
CA SER A 213 19.05 -16.73 32.49
C SER A 213 18.91 -15.67 31.37
N TYR A 214 17.69 -15.36 30.91
CA TYR A 214 17.45 -14.46 29.78
C TYR A 214 17.36 -12.97 30.11
N LYS A 215 17.48 -12.57 31.38
CA LYS A 215 17.61 -11.14 31.77
C LYS A 215 16.52 -10.20 31.24
N GLY A 216 15.29 -10.70 31.05
CA GLY A 216 14.16 -9.88 30.57
C GLY A 216 13.91 -9.94 29.06
N GLU A 217 14.70 -10.69 28.29
CA GLU A 217 14.56 -10.79 26.83
C GLU A 217 13.35 -11.64 26.38
N VAL A 218 12.80 -12.49 27.27
CA VAL A 218 11.65 -13.34 26.94
C VAL A 218 10.35 -12.63 27.29
N SER A 219 9.52 -12.34 26.28
CA SER A 219 8.21 -11.71 26.49
C SER A 219 7.14 -12.69 27.00
N ASP A 220 6.00 -12.15 27.42
CA ASP A 220 4.81 -12.90 27.87
C ASP A 220 4.08 -13.67 26.75
N ARG A 221 4.50 -13.49 25.49
CA ARG A 221 4.02 -14.28 24.33
C ARG A 221 4.75 -15.62 24.20
N PHE A 222 5.77 -15.83 25.02
CA PHE A 222 6.53 -17.05 25.10
C PHE A 222 6.32 -17.73 26.45
N LEU A 223 6.56 -19.03 26.47
CA LEU A 223 6.72 -19.81 27.69
C LEU A 223 8.10 -20.47 27.68
N CYS A 224 8.58 -20.81 28.87
CA CYS A 224 9.84 -21.50 29.04
C CYS A 224 9.62 -22.89 29.63
N ALA A 225 10.40 -23.85 29.18
CA ALA A 225 10.40 -25.18 29.76
C ALA A 225 11.80 -25.76 29.78
N GLY A 226 12.14 -26.47 30.85
CA GLY A 226 13.47 -27.04 31.00
C GLY A 226 13.83 -27.33 32.44
N ARG A 227 15.11 -27.59 32.67
CA ARG A 227 15.66 -27.81 34.00
C ARG A 227 16.76 -26.81 34.28
N LYS A 228 16.79 -26.30 35.51
CA LYS A 228 17.79 -25.32 35.94
C LYS A 228 19.22 -25.83 35.81
N GLU A 229 19.44 -27.11 36.07
CA GLU A 229 20.75 -27.74 35.94
C GLU A 229 21.19 -27.96 34.48
N GLY A 230 20.29 -27.73 33.51
CA GLY A 230 20.50 -28.06 32.10
C GLY A 230 20.57 -29.56 31.85
N GLY A 231 21.33 -29.95 30.83
CA GLY A 231 21.59 -31.34 30.43
C GLY A 231 20.51 -31.99 29.55
N ILE A 232 19.30 -31.42 29.49
CA ILE A 232 18.21 -31.88 28.64
C ILE A 232 17.40 -30.67 28.15
N ASP A 233 17.14 -30.58 26.84
CA ASP A 233 16.41 -29.48 26.20
C ASP A 233 15.99 -29.86 24.77
N GLY A 234 15.14 -29.03 24.14
CA GLY A 234 14.98 -29.03 22.68
C GLY A 234 16.20 -28.42 21.99
N CYS A 235 16.49 -28.84 20.77
CA CYS A 235 17.66 -28.34 20.04
C CYS A 235 17.40 -28.19 18.54
N TYR A 236 18.46 -27.88 17.78
CA TYR A 236 18.41 -27.78 16.34
C TYR A 236 17.70 -28.98 15.72
N GLY A 237 16.61 -28.69 15.00
CA GLY A 237 15.79 -29.67 14.32
C GLY A 237 14.51 -30.07 15.04
N ASP A 238 14.30 -29.62 16.28
CA ASP A 238 13.00 -29.65 16.96
C ASP A 238 12.16 -28.40 16.66
N SER A 239 12.75 -27.40 15.99
CA SER A 239 12.10 -26.15 15.58
C SER A 239 10.71 -26.37 14.98
N GLY A 240 9.70 -25.71 15.53
CA GLY A 240 8.30 -25.84 15.14
C GLY A 240 7.55 -27.01 15.81
N GLY A 241 8.26 -27.89 16.54
CA GLY A 241 7.69 -29.04 17.22
C GLY A 241 6.83 -28.66 18.44
N PRO A 242 5.88 -29.53 18.82
CA PRO A 242 4.95 -29.25 19.91
C PRO A 242 5.58 -29.49 21.29
N TYR A 243 5.41 -28.52 22.19
CA TYR A 243 5.52 -28.73 23.63
C TYR A 243 4.12 -28.89 24.22
N GLN A 244 3.86 -30.04 24.83
CA GLN A 244 2.50 -30.46 25.17
C GLN A 244 2.39 -31.05 26.57
N CYS A 245 1.29 -30.73 27.25
CA CYS A 245 1.04 -31.15 28.61
C CYS A 245 -0.18 -32.06 28.70
N LYS A 246 -0.15 -33.03 29.61
CA LYS A 246 -1.22 -33.99 29.81
C LYS A 246 -2.19 -33.50 30.88
N ARG A 247 -3.48 -33.40 30.54
CA ARG A 247 -4.58 -33.15 31.49
C ARG A 247 -5.73 -34.13 31.26
N ASN A 248 -6.21 -34.81 32.30
CA ASN A 248 -7.35 -35.73 32.22
C ASN A 248 -7.27 -36.73 31.05
N ASN A 249 -6.06 -37.30 30.85
CA ASN A 249 -5.74 -38.22 29.77
C ASN A 249 -5.84 -37.64 28.34
N THR A 250 -5.82 -36.31 28.20
CA THR A 250 -5.73 -35.58 26.92
C THR A 250 -4.41 -34.81 26.89
N TRP A 251 -3.70 -34.86 25.77
CA TRP A 251 -2.54 -34.02 25.51
C TRP A 251 -2.97 -32.71 24.86
N ILE A 252 -2.47 -31.61 25.41
CA ILE A 252 -2.78 -30.25 24.97
C ILE A 252 -1.45 -29.56 24.67
N GLN A 253 -1.29 -29.09 23.44
CA GLN A 253 -0.12 -28.31 23.02
C GLN A 253 -0.21 -26.92 23.64
N LEU A 254 0.83 -26.52 24.36
CA LEU A 254 0.97 -25.18 24.94
C LEU A 254 2.04 -24.36 24.23
N GLY A 255 3.06 -25.03 23.68
CA GLY A 255 4.20 -24.37 23.09
C GLY A 255 4.51 -24.86 21.67
N ILE A 256 5.17 -23.99 20.91
CA ILE A 256 5.88 -24.32 19.67
C ILE A 256 7.37 -24.07 19.94
N MET A 257 8.23 -25.06 19.76
CA MET A 257 9.67 -24.93 20.00
C MET A 257 10.27 -23.92 18.99
N ILE A 258 10.88 -22.84 19.48
CA ILE A 258 11.41 -21.80 18.58
C ILE A 258 12.88 -21.45 18.82
N TRP A 259 13.32 -21.45 20.08
CA TRP A 259 14.58 -20.81 20.45
C TRP A 259 15.14 -21.35 21.76
N GLY A 260 16.40 -21.08 22.01
CA GLY A 260 17.12 -21.39 23.24
C GLY A 260 18.55 -20.90 23.13
N LYS A 261 19.12 -20.41 24.23
CA LYS A 261 20.54 -20.04 24.25
C LYS A 261 21.39 -21.27 24.54
N GLY A 262 22.03 -21.76 23.47
CA GLY A 262 22.60 -23.10 23.49
C GLY A 262 21.49 -24.16 23.53
N CYS A 263 21.88 -25.42 23.66
CA CYS A 263 20.95 -26.50 23.93
C CYS A 263 21.33 -27.11 25.27
N ALA A 264 20.38 -27.17 26.20
CA ALA A 264 20.58 -27.83 27.49
C ALA A 264 21.68 -27.21 28.37
N GLU A 265 21.93 -25.90 28.24
CA GLU A 265 22.87 -25.19 29.10
C GLU A 265 22.29 -24.96 30.50
N PRO A 266 23.09 -25.06 31.57
CA PRO A 266 22.64 -24.69 32.91
C PRO A 266 22.10 -23.24 32.94
N ASN A 267 20.98 -23.06 33.63
CA ASN A 267 20.20 -21.81 33.75
C ASN A 267 19.63 -21.24 32.44
N HIS A 268 19.69 -21.93 31.30
CA HIS A 268 19.02 -21.51 30.08
C HIS A 268 17.95 -22.54 29.69
N TYR A 269 16.68 -22.10 29.70
CA TYR A 269 15.52 -22.94 29.42
C TYR A 269 15.15 -22.88 27.94
N GLY A 270 14.58 -23.93 27.37
CA GLY A 270 13.99 -23.85 26.04
C GLY A 270 12.88 -22.79 26.00
N VAL A 271 12.81 -22.02 24.92
CA VAL A 271 11.81 -20.97 24.72
C VAL A 271 10.84 -21.39 23.62
N TYR A 272 9.56 -21.29 23.94
CA TYR A 272 8.47 -21.75 23.11
C TYR A 272 7.46 -20.63 22.88
N THR A 273 6.93 -20.51 21.68
CA THR A 273 5.78 -19.63 21.43
C THR A 273 4.57 -20.15 22.19
N ASP A 274 3.98 -19.34 23.07
CA ASP A 274 2.80 -19.72 23.84
C ASP A 274 1.54 -19.68 22.95
N VAL A 275 1.05 -20.86 22.57
CA VAL A 275 -0.08 -20.98 21.65
C VAL A 275 -1.37 -20.43 22.25
N ARG A 276 -1.49 -20.37 23.58
CA ARG A 276 -2.67 -19.83 24.27
C ARG A 276 -2.78 -18.32 24.04
N VAL A 277 -1.64 -17.65 23.97
CA VAL A 277 -1.58 -16.20 23.72
C VAL A 277 -1.95 -15.89 22.27
N LEU A 278 -1.50 -16.75 21.35
CA LEU A 278 -1.67 -16.61 19.89
C LEU A 278 -2.88 -17.38 19.32
N GLN A 279 -3.72 -17.99 20.16
CA GLN A 279 -4.97 -18.65 19.78
C GLN A 279 -5.80 -17.81 18.80
N PRO A 280 -5.98 -16.48 18.98
CA PRO A 280 -6.82 -15.74 18.06
C PRO A 280 -6.24 -15.66 16.63
N PHE A 281 -4.91 -15.72 16.46
CA PHE A 281 -4.31 -15.87 15.13
C PHE A 281 -4.69 -17.22 14.52
N ILE A 282 -4.49 -18.31 15.26
CA ILE A 282 -4.77 -19.69 14.82
C ILE A 282 -6.24 -19.79 14.35
N GLU A 283 -7.18 -19.38 15.21
CA GLU A 283 -8.61 -19.39 14.90
C GLU A 283 -8.95 -18.51 13.68
N SER A 284 -8.36 -17.32 13.59
CA SER A 284 -8.64 -16.39 12.48
C SER A 284 -8.20 -16.94 11.12
N ILE A 285 -7.10 -17.70 11.09
CA ILE A 285 -6.61 -18.34 9.86
C ILE A 285 -7.49 -19.54 9.51
N GLN A 286 -7.82 -20.38 10.48
CA GLN A 286 -8.66 -21.57 10.26
C GLN A 286 -10.09 -21.20 9.82
N ALA A 287 -10.66 -20.12 10.35
CA ALA A 287 -12.02 -19.68 10.03
C ALA A 287 -12.14 -18.94 8.67
N GLY A 288 -11.01 -18.59 8.05
CA GLY A 288 -10.97 -17.96 6.74
C GLY A 288 -11.41 -16.47 6.72
N PRO A 289 -11.40 -15.83 5.53
CA PRO A 289 -11.52 -14.37 5.37
C PRO A 289 -12.84 -13.74 5.87
N ASN A 290 -13.84 -14.53 6.27
CA ASN A 290 -15.15 -14.03 6.66
C ASN A 290 -15.41 -13.96 8.18
N SER A 291 -14.46 -14.31 9.05
CA SER A 291 -14.66 -14.08 10.49
C SER A 291 -13.41 -13.54 11.21
N ASN A 292 -13.59 -12.39 11.85
CA ASN A 292 -12.76 -11.84 12.94
C ASN A 292 -11.25 -11.56 12.73
N LEU A 293 -10.70 -11.69 11.52
CA LEU A 293 -9.34 -11.19 11.23
C LEU A 293 -9.21 -9.70 11.57
N THR A 294 -10.17 -8.86 11.15
CA THR A 294 -10.18 -7.42 11.39
C THR A 294 -10.17 -7.06 12.89
N SER A 295 -10.88 -7.80 13.72
CA SER A 295 -10.98 -7.57 15.17
C SER A 295 -9.73 -8.04 15.93
N TYR A 296 -9.10 -9.14 15.51
CA TYR A 296 -7.79 -9.56 16.02
C TYR A 296 -6.70 -8.54 15.69
N TYR A 297 -6.57 -8.13 14.43
CA TYR A 297 -5.59 -7.12 14.00
C TYR A 297 -5.72 -5.78 14.73
N MET A 298 -6.96 -5.33 14.99
CA MET A 298 -7.23 -4.10 15.75
C MET A 298 -6.81 -4.19 17.22
N LYS A 299 -6.86 -5.39 17.84
CA LYS A 299 -6.48 -5.62 19.24
C LYS A 299 -4.96 -5.73 19.40
N THR A 300 -4.31 -6.53 18.56
CA THR A 300 -2.85 -6.79 18.64
C THR A 300 -2.04 -5.52 18.37
N LEU A 301 -2.54 -4.60 17.54
CA LEU A 301 -1.92 -3.29 17.27
C LEU A 301 -1.80 -2.35 18.46
N GLY A 302 -2.62 -2.52 19.50
CA GLY A 302 -2.54 -1.70 20.71
C GLY A 302 -1.22 -1.87 21.46
N ASP A 303 -0.54 -3.01 21.28
CA ASP A 303 0.52 -3.47 22.18
C ASP A 303 1.96 -3.29 21.64
N VAL A 304 2.17 -2.81 20.40
CA VAL A 304 3.49 -2.84 19.70
C VAL A 304 4.06 -1.44 19.43
N ARG A 305 4.37 -0.70 20.49
CA ARG A 305 5.38 0.38 20.49
C ARG A 305 6.47 -0.11 21.46
N PRO A 306 7.63 -0.68 21.08
CA PRO A 306 8.61 -0.17 20.10
C PRO A 306 9.38 -1.29 19.32
N ASP A 307 10.41 -0.95 18.54
CA ASP A 307 11.49 -1.87 18.04
C ASP A 307 11.31 -2.78 16.81
N VAL A 308 10.99 -2.23 15.63
CA VAL A 308 11.37 -2.90 14.36
C VAL A 308 11.98 -1.92 13.38
N GLY A 309 13.31 -1.79 13.42
CA GLY A 309 14.11 -1.08 12.44
C GLY A 309 14.87 -2.04 11.53
N ARG A 310 14.77 -1.79 10.21
CA ARG A 310 15.68 -2.21 9.12
C ARG A 310 15.64 -3.68 8.66
N ARG A 311 14.97 -3.95 7.52
CA ARG A 311 15.36 -5.02 6.56
C ARG A 311 15.18 -4.58 5.09
N PRO A 312 16.08 -4.95 4.15
CA PRO A 312 16.10 -4.44 2.77
C PRO A 312 15.22 -5.26 1.79
N LEU A 313 14.61 -4.57 0.82
CA LEU A 313 13.74 -5.13 -0.24
C LEU A 313 14.53 -5.55 -1.49
N SER A 314 14.67 -6.84 -1.76
CA SER A 314 15.25 -7.37 -3.01
C SER A 314 14.22 -7.67 -4.12
N ASN A 315 12.92 -7.57 -3.85
CA ASN A 315 11.90 -8.21 -4.71
C ASN A 315 10.91 -7.26 -5.41
N LEU A 316 11.16 -5.96 -5.45
CA LEU A 316 10.28 -4.99 -6.13
C LEU A 316 10.15 -5.24 -7.65
N HIS A 317 11.10 -5.97 -8.25
CA HIS A 317 11.12 -6.29 -9.68
C HIS A 317 10.07 -7.33 -10.09
N GLU A 318 9.76 -8.29 -9.20
CA GLU A 318 8.84 -9.41 -9.47
C GLU A 318 7.36 -9.01 -9.25
N LEU A 319 7.12 -7.94 -8.49
CA LEU A 319 5.80 -7.36 -8.21
C LEU A 319 5.21 -6.53 -9.34
N LEU A 320 6.05 -6.05 -10.26
CA LEU A 320 5.65 -5.07 -11.29
C LEU A 320 5.26 -5.71 -12.63
N THR A 321 5.26 -7.04 -12.74
CA THR A 321 5.06 -7.77 -14.00
C THR A 321 3.79 -8.63 -14.07
N ASN A 322 3.09 -8.89 -12.96
CA ASN A 322 1.86 -9.68 -12.96
C ASN A 322 0.61 -8.79 -12.77
N GLU A 323 -0.30 -8.79 -13.75
CA GLU A 323 -1.57 -8.04 -13.78
C GLU A 323 -2.65 -8.55 -12.80
N SER A 324 -2.28 -9.25 -11.72
CA SER A 324 -3.24 -9.70 -10.71
C SER A 324 -3.59 -8.58 -9.73
N GLU A 325 -4.87 -8.43 -9.38
CA GLU A 325 -5.30 -7.59 -8.25
C GLU A 325 -4.48 -7.93 -6.99
N PHE A 326 -3.86 -6.91 -6.40
CA PHE A 326 -3.02 -7.04 -5.22
C PHE A 326 -3.87 -7.37 -4.00
N SER A 327 -3.42 -8.32 -3.17
CA SER A 327 -4.02 -8.53 -1.86
C SER A 327 -3.43 -7.58 -0.82
N ASP A 328 -4.18 -7.28 0.24
CA ASP A 328 -3.69 -6.49 1.39
C ASP A 328 -2.39 -7.05 2.00
N ILE A 329 -2.17 -8.37 1.84
CA ILE A 329 -0.96 -9.07 2.28
C ILE A 329 0.26 -8.71 1.42
N ASP A 330 0.11 -8.45 0.11
CA ASP A 330 1.22 -8.13 -0.78
C ASP A 330 1.78 -6.73 -0.52
N LEU A 331 0.93 -5.81 -0.06
CA LEU A 331 1.31 -4.47 0.39
C LEU A 331 2.06 -4.52 1.74
N VAL A 332 1.59 -5.34 2.68
CA VAL A 332 2.25 -5.55 3.99
C VAL A 332 3.62 -6.21 3.84
N ARG A 333 3.72 -7.21 2.96
CA ARG A 333 4.93 -8.02 2.76
C ARG A 333 6.11 -7.23 2.19
N ASN A 334 5.83 -6.21 1.38
CA ASN A 334 6.86 -5.41 0.73
C ASN A 334 7.18 -4.12 1.48
N PHE A 335 6.18 -3.45 2.09
CA PHE A 335 6.41 -2.15 2.74
C PHE A 335 6.58 -2.21 4.27
N GLN A 336 6.45 -3.40 4.90
CA GLN A 336 6.60 -3.62 6.35
C GLN A 336 5.76 -2.66 7.22
N LEU A 337 4.48 -2.46 6.84
CA LEU A 337 3.59 -1.50 7.50
C LEU A 337 2.80 -2.14 8.66
N LEU A 338 2.71 -1.43 9.79
CA LEU A 338 1.86 -1.75 10.93
C LEU A 338 0.37 -1.56 10.59
N PRO A 339 -0.57 -2.39 11.05
CA PRO A 339 -1.97 -2.28 10.63
C PRO A 339 -2.74 -0.98 11.02
N TYR A 340 -2.22 -0.07 11.87
CA TYR A 340 -2.78 1.29 12.00
C TYR A 340 -2.30 2.23 10.87
N GLN A 341 -1.13 1.93 10.27
CA GLN A 341 -0.62 2.56 9.04
C GLN A 341 -1.38 2.00 7.83
N ILE A 342 -1.86 0.75 7.90
CA ILE A 342 -2.89 0.22 7.00
C ILE A 342 -4.22 0.95 7.25
N LYS A 343 -4.63 1.21 8.49
CA LYS A 343 -5.83 2.01 8.81
C LYS A 343 -5.69 3.49 8.39
N LEU A 344 -4.46 4.04 8.37
CA LEU A 344 -4.13 5.32 7.76
C LEU A 344 -4.23 5.22 6.24
N LEU A 345 -3.71 4.18 5.59
CA LEU A 345 -3.91 3.95 4.14
C LEU A 345 -5.37 3.67 3.75
N ASN A 346 -6.17 3.16 4.70
CA ASN A 346 -7.59 2.84 4.54
C ASN A 346 -8.50 4.02 4.93
N LYS A 347 -7.95 5.08 5.58
CA LYS A 347 -8.65 6.35 5.87
C LYS A 347 -8.14 7.54 5.05
N THR A 348 -6.90 7.47 4.62
CA THR A 348 -6.19 8.41 3.79
C THR A 348 -5.67 7.59 2.62
N THR A 349 -6.25 7.83 1.46
CA THR A 349 -5.83 7.23 0.20
C THR A 349 -4.31 7.37 0.04
N LEU A 350 -3.66 6.49 -0.73
CA LEU A 350 -2.25 6.64 -1.11
C LEU A 350 -1.89 8.09 -1.51
N MET A 351 -2.85 8.83 -2.09
CA MET A 351 -2.81 10.25 -2.45
C MET A 351 -2.64 11.24 -1.28
N ASP A 352 -3.11 10.91 -0.08
CA ASP A 352 -3.00 11.79 1.09
C ASP A 352 -1.60 11.73 1.72
N LEU A 353 -0.91 10.59 1.61
CA LEU A 353 0.51 10.46 1.96
C LEU A 353 1.42 11.21 0.97
N ILE A 354 1.03 11.22 -0.31
CA ILE A 354 1.65 12.04 -1.37
C ILE A 354 1.44 13.55 -1.09
N PHE A 355 0.29 13.93 -0.52
CA PHE A 355 -0.03 15.32 -0.20
C PHE A 355 0.80 15.86 0.99
N VAL A 356 1.12 15.02 1.98
CA VAL A 356 1.91 15.41 3.16
C VAL A 356 3.42 15.54 2.83
N SER A 357 4.00 14.66 2.00
CA SER A 357 5.43 14.75 1.64
C SER A 357 5.77 15.95 0.74
N SER A 358 4.79 16.46 0.00
CA SER A 358 4.98 17.57 -0.95
C SER A 358 4.96 18.96 -0.31
N LYS A 359 4.48 19.11 0.93
CA LYS A 359 4.26 20.42 1.58
C LYS A 359 5.04 20.68 2.85
N GLU A 360 5.48 19.68 3.58
CA GLU A 360 6.20 19.89 4.84
C GLU A 360 7.63 19.35 4.78
N ASN A 361 8.57 20.26 5.02
CA ASN A 361 9.98 19.95 5.22
C ASN A 361 10.11 19.26 6.58
N LEU A 362 9.80 17.95 6.62
CA LEU A 362 9.87 17.12 7.81
C LEU A 362 11.31 17.10 8.31
N THR A 363 11.62 17.95 9.29
CA THR A 363 12.95 18.02 9.90
C THR A 363 13.14 16.82 10.82
N ALA A 364 14.19 16.07 10.56
CA ALA A 364 14.50 14.79 11.18
C ALA A 364 14.98 14.96 12.63
N ASN A 365 14.05 15.03 13.57
CA ASN A 365 14.35 14.91 15.00
C ASN A 365 13.96 13.53 15.58
N SER A 366 13.51 12.59 14.73
CA SER A 366 13.14 11.22 15.11
C SER A 366 13.69 10.23 14.09
N THR A 367 14.28 9.13 14.58
CA THR A 367 14.80 8.01 13.79
C THR A 367 13.72 7.34 12.92
N THR A 368 12.45 7.38 13.36
CA THR A 368 11.29 6.90 12.59
C THR A 368 10.95 7.82 11.43
N LEU A 369 11.07 9.14 11.63
CA LEU A 369 10.79 10.13 10.59
C LEU A 369 11.91 10.16 9.54
N ALA A 370 13.18 9.98 9.96
CA ALA A 370 14.30 9.79 9.06
C ALA A 370 14.12 8.54 8.17
N TYR A 371 13.68 7.42 8.74
CA TYR A 371 13.42 6.18 7.96
C TYR A 371 12.25 6.32 6.97
N ILE A 372 11.17 7.00 7.35
CA ILE A 372 10.04 7.30 6.45
C ILE A 372 10.52 8.19 5.29
N THR A 373 11.25 9.26 5.59
CA THR A 373 11.75 10.21 4.59
C THR A 373 12.83 9.62 3.68
N GLU A 374 13.72 8.76 4.19
CA GLU A 374 14.83 8.19 3.41
C GLU A 374 14.42 6.94 2.62
N SER A 375 13.47 6.14 3.11
CA SER A 375 13.22 4.79 2.58
C SER A 375 11.83 4.59 1.97
N LEU A 376 10.78 5.24 2.50
CA LEU A 376 9.40 5.06 2.04
C LEU A 376 8.98 6.16 1.05
N VAL A 377 9.30 7.43 1.36
CA VAL A 377 8.95 8.58 0.51
C VAL A 377 9.48 8.42 -0.93
N PRO A 378 10.74 8.02 -1.20
CA PRO A 378 11.22 7.86 -2.57
C PRO A 378 10.51 6.75 -3.36
N GLN A 379 10.02 5.72 -2.67
CA GLN A 379 9.32 4.60 -3.31
C GLN A 379 7.86 4.95 -3.63
N VAL A 380 7.19 5.66 -2.72
CA VAL A 380 5.85 6.21 -2.94
C VAL A 380 5.89 7.28 -4.04
N GLU A 381 6.89 8.15 -4.04
CA GLU A 381 7.09 9.14 -5.10
C GLU A 381 7.31 8.47 -6.46
N ARG A 382 8.14 7.42 -6.54
CA ARG A 382 8.30 6.61 -7.76
C ARG A 382 6.99 6.02 -8.28
N LEU A 383 6.18 5.44 -7.39
CA LEU A 383 4.88 4.87 -7.74
C LEU A 383 3.89 5.95 -8.19
N TYR A 384 3.86 7.09 -7.49
CA TYR A 384 3.03 8.22 -7.85
C TYR A 384 3.41 8.80 -9.20
N VAL A 385 4.72 8.93 -9.47
CA VAL A 385 5.24 9.39 -10.76
C VAL A 385 4.79 8.46 -11.88
N HIS A 386 4.88 7.16 -11.65
CA HIS A 386 4.39 6.16 -12.60
C HIS A 386 2.87 6.26 -12.81
N TYR A 387 2.08 6.36 -11.74
CA TYR A 387 0.62 6.46 -11.84
C TYR A 387 0.17 7.72 -12.60
N ARG A 388 0.68 8.89 -12.21
CA ARG A 388 0.36 10.16 -12.86
C ARG A 388 0.79 10.19 -14.33
N SER A 389 1.91 9.56 -14.66
CA SER A 389 2.31 9.42 -16.06
C SER A 389 1.33 8.57 -16.89
N LYS A 390 0.66 7.59 -16.28
CA LYS A 390 -0.41 6.82 -16.96
C LYS A 390 -1.66 7.66 -17.20
N GLU A 391 -2.01 8.58 -16.29
CA GLU A 391 -3.11 9.52 -16.51
C GLU A 391 -2.80 10.47 -17.67
N VAL A 392 -1.61 11.08 -17.67
CA VAL A 392 -1.13 11.92 -18.78
C VAL A 392 -1.11 11.12 -20.09
N SER A 393 -0.65 9.87 -20.06
CA SER A 393 -0.66 8.98 -21.22
C SER A 393 -2.08 8.82 -21.80
N LYS A 394 -3.09 8.60 -20.95
CA LYS A 394 -4.50 8.48 -21.39
C LYS A 394 -5.07 9.81 -21.87
N GLU A 395 -4.85 10.90 -21.13
CA GLU A 395 -5.36 12.24 -21.44
C GLU A 395 -4.87 12.76 -22.79
N PHE A 396 -3.59 12.52 -23.09
CA PHE A 396 -2.97 13.00 -24.32
C PHE A 396 -2.87 11.95 -25.42
N ASN A 397 -3.26 10.70 -25.13
CA ASN A 397 -3.09 9.55 -26.03
C ASN A 397 -1.65 9.40 -26.52
N ILE A 398 -0.69 9.38 -25.57
CA ILE A 398 0.75 9.24 -25.81
C ILE A 398 1.31 8.09 -24.97
N THR A 399 2.41 7.49 -25.39
CA THR A 399 3.03 6.36 -24.68
C THR A 399 3.83 6.82 -23.46
N PHE A 400 4.03 5.92 -22.49
CA PHE A 400 4.89 6.16 -21.32
C PHE A 400 6.34 6.47 -21.73
N GLU A 401 6.82 5.89 -22.83
CA GLU A 401 8.15 6.14 -23.36
C GLU A 401 8.32 7.55 -23.91
N GLU A 402 7.34 8.06 -24.64
CA GLU A 402 7.33 9.44 -25.13
C GLU A 402 7.35 10.46 -23.98
N ILE A 403 6.71 10.14 -22.86
CA ILE A 403 6.66 11.00 -21.67
C ILE A 403 8.06 11.20 -21.07
N TYR A 404 8.76 10.12 -20.69
CA TYR A 404 10.07 10.31 -20.04
C TYR A 404 11.15 10.79 -21.01
N LYS A 405 11.04 10.45 -22.31
CA LYS A 405 11.92 11.00 -23.35
C LYS A 405 11.73 12.51 -23.53
N SER A 406 10.50 13.02 -23.40
CA SER A 406 10.24 14.47 -23.47
C SER A 406 10.94 15.27 -22.37
N ALA A 407 11.25 14.62 -21.24
CA ALA A 407 12.04 15.19 -20.15
C ALA A 407 13.55 14.98 -20.30
N ASN A 408 13.99 14.33 -21.39
CA ASN A 408 15.38 13.92 -21.60
C ASN A 408 15.96 13.08 -20.45
N LEU A 409 15.12 12.20 -19.88
CA LEU A 409 15.50 11.33 -18.78
C LEU A 409 15.50 9.86 -19.21
N THR A 410 16.31 9.05 -18.52
CA THR A 410 16.15 7.60 -18.56
C THR A 410 14.89 7.19 -17.80
N LYS A 411 14.38 5.98 -18.04
CA LYS A 411 13.19 5.46 -17.34
C LYS A 411 13.35 5.54 -15.81
N ASP A 412 14.48 5.10 -15.28
CA ASP A 412 14.72 5.13 -13.83
C ASP A 412 14.98 6.54 -13.30
N GLY A 413 15.66 7.38 -14.09
CA GLY A 413 15.85 8.80 -13.76
C GLY A 413 14.53 9.55 -13.69
N PHE A 414 13.59 9.25 -14.59
CA PHE A 414 12.25 9.80 -14.61
C PHE A 414 11.42 9.31 -13.41
N LEU A 415 11.40 8.01 -13.15
CA LEU A 415 10.65 7.46 -12.00
C LEU A 415 11.15 8.03 -10.67
N SER A 416 12.45 8.31 -10.56
CA SER A 416 13.04 8.90 -9.34
C SER A 416 12.90 10.42 -9.26
N SER A 417 12.21 11.04 -10.21
CA SER A 417 12.08 12.50 -10.27
C SER A 417 10.94 12.99 -9.37
N LYS A 418 10.99 14.29 -9.02
CA LYS A 418 9.92 14.93 -8.24
C LYS A 418 8.66 15.09 -9.10
N PHE A 419 7.51 15.12 -8.43
CA PHE A 419 6.22 15.36 -9.07
C PHE A 419 6.18 16.60 -9.99
N SER A 420 6.91 17.67 -9.63
CA SER A 420 7.02 18.89 -10.43
C SER A 420 7.54 18.64 -11.86
N VAL A 421 8.28 17.55 -12.09
CA VAL A 421 8.73 17.14 -13.43
C VAL A 421 7.54 16.70 -14.29
N ILE A 422 6.58 15.96 -13.72
CA ILE A 422 5.38 15.52 -14.45
C ILE A 422 4.46 16.69 -14.73
N GLU A 423 4.28 17.60 -13.77
CA GLU A 423 3.49 18.82 -14.00
C GLU A 423 4.08 19.67 -15.10
N ASN A 424 5.42 19.81 -15.11
CA ASN A 424 6.09 20.53 -16.18
C ASN A 424 5.89 19.83 -17.53
N ILE A 425 6.00 18.50 -17.61
CA ILE A 425 5.72 17.75 -18.84
C ILE A 425 4.27 17.94 -19.30
N ARG A 426 3.29 17.77 -18.39
CA ARG A 426 1.87 17.97 -18.67
C ARG A 426 1.62 19.38 -19.22
N LYS A 427 2.21 20.40 -18.59
CA LYS A 427 2.19 21.79 -19.06
C LYS A 427 2.79 21.94 -20.46
N GLN A 428 3.96 21.38 -20.74
CA GLN A 428 4.59 21.47 -22.06
C GLN A 428 3.72 20.84 -23.15
N ILE A 429 3.08 19.71 -22.85
CA ILE A 429 2.16 19.05 -23.77
C ILE A 429 0.93 19.93 -24.04
N TYR A 430 0.36 20.54 -23.01
CA TYR A 430 -0.74 21.52 -23.15
C TYR A 430 -0.35 22.71 -24.03
N ILE A 431 0.78 23.37 -23.72
CA ILE A 431 1.28 24.50 -24.50
C ILE A 431 1.44 24.10 -25.97
N LYS A 432 2.06 22.95 -26.24
CA LYS A 432 2.24 22.45 -27.60
C LYS A 432 0.90 22.23 -28.33
N ARG A 433 -0.09 21.60 -27.67
CA ARG A 433 -1.43 21.42 -28.25
C ARG A 433 -2.13 22.75 -28.52
N TYR A 434 -2.05 23.71 -27.60
CA TYR A 434 -2.68 25.02 -27.77
C TYR A 434 -2.02 25.86 -28.85
N VAL A 435 -0.70 25.83 -28.94
CA VAL A 435 0.02 26.44 -30.07
C VAL A 435 -0.47 25.85 -31.39
N ASN A 436 -0.64 24.54 -31.50
CA ASN A 436 -1.19 23.90 -32.70
C ASN A 436 -2.63 24.35 -32.99
N ASN A 437 -3.50 24.43 -31.98
CA ASN A 437 -4.88 24.90 -32.15
C ASN A 437 -4.94 26.35 -32.61
N LEU A 438 -4.10 27.21 -32.03
CA LEU A 438 -3.99 28.61 -32.40
C LEU A 438 -3.47 28.79 -33.84
N GLN A 439 -2.55 27.93 -34.28
CA GLN A 439 -2.13 27.86 -35.69
C GLN A 439 -3.32 27.47 -36.59
N MET A 440 -4.15 26.51 -36.18
CA MET A 440 -5.35 26.14 -36.93
C MET A 440 -6.40 27.28 -36.98
N TYR A 441 -6.60 28.01 -35.88
CA TYR A 441 -7.48 29.17 -35.86
C TYR A 441 -6.96 30.31 -36.74
N ARG A 442 -5.65 30.54 -36.72
CA ARG A 442 -4.99 31.46 -37.65
C ARG A 442 -5.29 31.06 -39.09
N ASP A 443 -5.11 29.79 -39.45
CA ASP A 443 -5.34 29.32 -40.83
C ASP A 443 -6.80 29.49 -41.24
N THR A 444 -7.74 29.25 -40.33
CA THR A 444 -9.18 29.54 -40.54
C THR A 444 -9.41 31.02 -40.80
N LEU A 445 -8.78 31.92 -40.03
CA LEU A 445 -8.91 33.37 -40.25
C LEU A 445 -8.41 33.81 -41.63
N MET A 446 -7.36 33.17 -42.13
CA MET A 446 -6.80 33.42 -43.46
C MET A 446 -7.79 33.05 -44.58
N THR A 447 -8.79 32.21 -44.32
CA THR A 447 -9.85 31.88 -45.29
C THR A 447 -10.92 32.96 -45.42
N TYR A 448 -11.16 33.77 -44.38
CA TYR A 448 -12.21 34.80 -44.41
C TYR A 448 -11.85 36.02 -45.28
N ARG A 449 -10.57 36.23 -45.58
CA ARG A 449 -10.11 37.34 -46.42
C ARG A 449 -8.79 37.01 -47.11
N SER A 450 -8.81 36.97 -48.44
CA SER A 450 -7.60 36.79 -49.25
C SER A 450 -6.61 37.96 -49.04
N GLY A 451 -5.32 37.63 -48.93
CA GLY A 451 -4.23 38.61 -48.76
C GLY A 451 -3.98 39.09 -47.33
N LEU A 452 -4.71 38.55 -46.34
CA LEU A 452 -4.40 38.75 -44.93
C LEU A 452 -3.07 38.04 -44.58
N SER A 453 -2.23 38.60 -43.71
CA SER A 453 -1.06 37.92 -43.15
C SER A 453 -1.06 38.09 -41.64
N VAL A 454 -1.18 36.97 -40.92
CA VAL A 454 -1.19 36.95 -39.46
C VAL A 454 0.13 36.37 -38.98
N MET A 455 1.00 37.23 -38.44
CA MET A 455 2.27 36.77 -37.87
C MET A 455 2.02 36.08 -36.53
N PHE A 456 2.54 34.87 -36.39
CA PHE A 456 2.36 34.03 -35.22
C PHE A 456 3.69 33.93 -34.47
N ASN A 457 3.93 34.84 -33.53
CA ASN A 457 5.13 34.78 -32.71
C ASN A 457 4.95 33.72 -31.61
N ILE A 458 5.40 32.50 -31.91
CA ILE A 458 5.30 31.35 -31.00
C ILE A 458 5.92 31.69 -29.63
N SER A 459 7.05 32.40 -29.60
CA SER A 459 7.74 32.75 -28.35
C SER A 459 6.89 33.67 -27.45
N LEU A 460 6.18 34.64 -28.03
CA LEU A 460 5.28 35.50 -27.25
C LEU A 460 4.02 34.76 -26.76
N ILE A 461 3.55 33.79 -27.53
CA ILE A 461 2.38 32.98 -27.18
C ILE A 461 2.73 31.96 -26.11
N GLU A 462 3.87 31.30 -26.22
CA GLU A 462 4.41 30.43 -25.17
C GLU A 462 4.62 31.22 -23.87
N LYS A 463 5.05 32.48 -23.96
CA LYS A 463 5.14 33.37 -22.79
C LYS A 463 3.76 33.62 -22.14
N ASP A 464 2.71 33.80 -22.93
CA ASP A 464 1.34 33.98 -22.42
C ASP A 464 0.72 32.67 -21.88
N LEU A 465 1.10 31.54 -22.47
CA LEU A 465 0.70 30.19 -22.04
C LEU A 465 1.61 29.63 -20.94
N ASN A 466 2.61 30.38 -20.48
CA ASN A 466 3.50 29.98 -19.40
C ASN A 466 2.81 30.07 -18.03
N LYS A 467 1.68 29.39 -17.91
CA LYS A 467 0.79 29.33 -16.75
C LYS A 467 0.91 27.98 -16.03
N PRO A 468 0.41 27.85 -14.79
CA PRO A 468 0.23 26.55 -14.14
C PRO A 468 -0.59 25.56 -15.00
N ALA A 469 -0.38 24.25 -14.82
CA ALA A 469 -1.00 23.22 -15.67
C ALA A 469 -2.53 23.14 -15.51
N ASP A 470 -3.04 23.41 -14.32
CA ASP A 470 -4.46 23.49 -13.98
C ASP A 470 -5.14 24.72 -14.60
N GLU A 471 -4.46 25.87 -14.67
CA GLU A 471 -4.94 27.03 -15.43
C GLU A 471 -5.03 26.72 -16.94
N LEU A 472 -4.06 25.94 -17.45
CA LEU A 472 -4.05 25.51 -18.85
C LEU A 472 -5.18 24.52 -19.13
N GLU A 473 -5.39 23.53 -18.27
CA GLU A 473 -6.47 22.53 -18.38
C GLU A 473 -7.87 23.18 -18.47
N ASN A 474 -8.09 24.26 -17.70
CA ASN A 474 -9.35 25.01 -17.71
C ASN A 474 -9.41 26.11 -18.78
N LEU A 475 -8.39 26.24 -19.61
CA LEU A 475 -8.34 27.29 -20.63
C LEU A 475 -9.33 26.95 -21.75
N ASP A 476 -10.47 27.65 -21.74
CA ASP A 476 -11.51 27.45 -22.72
C ASP A 476 -11.10 27.98 -24.11
N ASN A 477 -11.83 27.51 -25.12
CA ASN A 477 -11.59 27.89 -26.50
C ASN A 477 -11.68 29.43 -26.69
N LYS A 478 -12.59 30.09 -25.96
CA LYS A 478 -12.75 31.55 -26.00
C LYS A 478 -11.49 32.27 -25.53
N SER A 479 -10.89 31.83 -24.42
CA SER A 479 -9.67 32.41 -23.85
C SER A 479 -8.45 32.15 -24.73
N LEU A 480 -8.34 30.96 -25.33
CA LEU A 480 -7.33 30.67 -26.35
C LEU A 480 -7.44 31.64 -27.54
N LYS A 481 -8.65 31.80 -28.08
CA LYS A 481 -8.94 32.74 -29.17
C LYS A 481 -8.61 34.20 -28.77
N GLN A 482 -8.81 34.58 -27.51
CA GLN A 482 -8.40 35.90 -26.98
C GLN A 482 -6.88 36.11 -26.95
N ILE A 483 -6.09 35.06 -26.69
CA ILE A 483 -4.63 35.14 -26.79
C ILE A 483 -4.22 35.48 -28.24
N LEU A 484 -4.87 34.86 -29.23
CA LEU A 484 -4.63 35.21 -30.64
C LEU A 484 -4.98 36.67 -30.95
N VAL A 485 -6.09 37.18 -30.40
CA VAL A 485 -6.51 38.59 -30.50
C VAL A 485 -5.47 39.51 -29.89
N LYS A 486 -4.95 39.20 -28.70
CA LYS A 486 -3.96 40.02 -27.98
C LYS A 486 -2.69 40.25 -28.79
N HIS A 487 -2.18 39.24 -29.47
CA HIS A 487 -0.97 39.37 -30.31
C HIS A 487 -1.24 39.96 -31.70
N ASN A 488 -2.51 40.17 -32.06
CA ASN A 488 -2.93 40.64 -33.38
C ASN A 488 -4.07 41.67 -33.29
N GLN A 489 -4.05 42.57 -32.31
CA GLN A 489 -5.19 43.43 -31.98
C GLN A 489 -5.68 44.25 -33.18
N GLN A 490 -4.76 44.92 -33.88
CA GLN A 490 -5.06 45.75 -35.05
C GLN A 490 -5.72 44.96 -36.19
N LEU A 491 -5.28 43.72 -36.37
CA LEU A 491 -5.77 42.79 -37.39
C LEU A 491 -7.19 42.34 -37.07
N PHE A 492 -7.45 41.97 -35.82
CA PHE A 492 -8.80 41.65 -35.36
C PHE A 492 -9.70 42.88 -35.44
N THR A 493 -9.31 44.06 -34.94
CA THR A 493 -10.18 45.25 -34.90
C THR A 493 -10.62 45.72 -36.29
N ASN A 494 -9.81 45.46 -37.32
CA ASN A 494 -10.14 45.68 -38.72
C ASN A 494 -11.09 44.62 -39.32
N MET A 495 -11.16 43.42 -38.73
CA MET A 495 -11.98 42.29 -39.16
C MET A 495 -13.23 42.01 -38.29
N LEU A 496 -13.34 42.62 -37.11
CA LEU A 496 -14.33 42.32 -36.07
C LEU A 496 -15.75 42.82 -36.38
N SER A 497 -16.32 42.55 -37.56
CA SER A 497 -17.78 42.68 -37.71
C SER A 497 -18.51 41.73 -36.75
N ILE A 498 -19.76 42.03 -36.37
CA ILE A 498 -20.57 41.14 -35.51
C ILE A 498 -20.62 39.70 -36.07
N ARG A 499 -20.65 39.54 -37.40
CA ARG A 499 -20.66 38.23 -38.06
C ARG A 499 -19.35 37.46 -37.89
N ASN A 500 -18.21 38.14 -38.06
CA ASN A 500 -16.91 37.51 -37.89
C ASN A 500 -16.65 37.16 -36.41
N ILE A 501 -17.10 38.01 -35.47
CA ILE A 501 -17.08 37.71 -34.03
C ILE A 501 -17.93 36.48 -33.73
N SER A 502 -19.17 36.46 -34.25
CA SER A 502 -20.09 35.35 -34.07
C SER A 502 -19.51 34.02 -34.57
N SER A 503 -18.92 34.01 -35.77
CA SER A 503 -18.31 32.80 -36.34
C SER A 503 -17.03 32.40 -35.60
N PHE A 504 -16.17 33.36 -35.27
CA PHE A 504 -14.88 33.06 -34.63
C PHE A 504 -15.05 32.61 -33.18
N PHE A 505 -15.92 33.25 -32.39
CA PHE A 505 -16.16 32.88 -31.00
C PHE A 505 -17.34 31.93 -30.79
N GLU A 506 -18.02 31.52 -31.86
CA GLU A 506 -19.16 30.59 -31.84
C GLU A 506 -20.31 31.08 -30.96
N ILE A 507 -20.71 32.35 -31.13
CA ILE A 507 -21.79 33.00 -30.35
C ILE A 507 -22.93 33.40 -31.28
N SER A 508 -24.18 33.25 -30.81
CA SER A 508 -25.35 33.71 -31.56
C SER A 508 -25.30 35.21 -31.85
N LEU A 509 -25.61 35.59 -33.09
CA LEU A 509 -25.70 36.99 -33.52
C LEU A 509 -26.65 37.81 -32.63
N GLU A 510 -27.78 37.22 -32.20
CA GLU A 510 -28.79 37.88 -31.36
C GLU A 510 -28.22 38.36 -30.02
N LYS A 511 -27.44 37.50 -29.35
CA LYS A 511 -26.74 37.86 -28.11
C LYS A 511 -25.75 39.00 -28.32
N LEU A 512 -24.98 38.98 -29.41
CA LEU A 512 -23.99 40.03 -29.69
C LEU A 512 -24.63 41.39 -30.01
N LYS A 513 -25.77 41.40 -30.71
CA LYS A 513 -26.51 42.64 -31.04
C LYS A 513 -27.02 43.38 -29.81
N ASN A 514 -27.29 42.65 -28.72
CA ASN A 514 -27.76 43.23 -27.46
C ASN A 514 -26.61 43.72 -26.56
N MET A 515 -25.35 43.63 -27.00
CA MET A 515 -24.19 44.07 -26.25
C MET A 515 -23.67 45.42 -26.76
N THR A 516 -23.10 46.21 -25.84
CA THR A 516 -22.36 47.42 -26.20
C THR A 516 -20.98 47.07 -26.75
N VAL A 517 -20.36 48.00 -27.46
CA VAL A 517 -18.96 47.94 -27.90
C VAL A 517 -18.03 47.70 -26.71
N GLY A 518 -18.29 48.35 -25.57
CA GLY A 518 -17.54 48.13 -24.34
C GLY A 518 -17.64 46.69 -23.84
N ASN A 519 -18.84 46.12 -23.84
CA ASN A 519 -19.04 44.74 -23.41
C ASN A 519 -18.39 43.74 -24.37
N ILE A 520 -18.50 43.94 -25.69
CA ILE A 520 -17.85 43.05 -26.68
C ILE A 520 -16.32 43.10 -26.56
N LEU A 521 -15.76 44.30 -26.44
CA LEU A 521 -14.33 44.49 -26.27
C LEU A 521 -13.81 43.84 -25.00
N THR A 522 -14.52 44.04 -23.90
CA THR A 522 -14.10 43.53 -22.60
C THR A 522 -14.32 42.02 -22.50
N GLU A 523 -15.51 41.53 -22.88
CA GLU A 523 -15.90 40.14 -22.65
C GLU A 523 -15.32 39.16 -23.67
N TYR A 524 -15.15 39.55 -24.95
CA TYR A 524 -14.72 38.63 -26.00
C TYR A 524 -13.34 38.93 -26.56
N LEU A 525 -12.87 40.17 -26.50
CA LEU A 525 -11.57 40.55 -27.04
C LEU A 525 -10.53 40.80 -25.97
N ASN A 526 -10.96 40.84 -24.69
CA ASN A 526 -10.13 41.13 -23.53
C ASN A 526 -9.37 42.47 -23.66
N ILE A 527 -10.00 43.45 -24.31
CA ILE A 527 -9.48 44.81 -24.49
C ILE A 527 -10.15 45.69 -23.45
N LYS A 528 -9.39 46.11 -22.44
CA LYS A 528 -9.88 47.05 -21.42
C LYS A 528 -9.84 48.46 -21.97
N LEU A 529 -10.99 49.11 -21.99
CA LEU A 529 -11.12 50.50 -22.44
C LEU A 529 -10.46 51.52 -21.50
N THR A 530 -9.96 51.11 -20.33
CA THR A 530 -9.27 51.98 -19.36
C THR A 530 -7.78 52.19 -19.65
N THR A 531 -7.17 51.36 -20.49
CA THR A 531 -5.76 51.45 -20.87
C THR A 531 -5.63 52.21 -22.19
N PHE A 532 -5.16 53.45 -22.13
CA PHE A 532 -4.93 54.33 -23.29
C PHE A 532 -4.19 53.65 -24.45
N ALA A 533 -3.27 52.73 -24.14
CA ALA A 533 -2.47 51.98 -25.10
C ALA A 533 -3.28 51.19 -26.14
N SER A 534 -4.34 50.46 -25.76
CA SER A 534 -5.03 49.56 -26.69
C SER A 534 -5.89 50.29 -27.74
N LEU A 535 -6.36 51.50 -27.41
CA LEU A 535 -7.08 52.36 -28.34
C LEU A 535 -6.14 53.23 -29.17
N HIS A 536 -4.99 53.59 -28.60
CA HIS A 536 -3.90 54.23 -29.33
C HIS A 536 -3.36 53.30 -30.43
N ASP A 537 -3.12 52.03 -30.12
CA ASP A 537 -2.68 51.02 -31.11
C ASP A 537 -3.73 50.78 -32.22
N LEU A 538 -5.00 51.02 -31.91
CA LEU A 538 -6.12 50.90 -32.84
C LEU A 538 -6.24 52.12 -33.76
N THR A 539 -6.07 53.34 -33.24
CA THR A 539 -6.39 54.60 -33.95
C THR A 539 -5.17 55.42 -34.37
N GLY A 540 -3.98 55.10 -33.84
CA GLY A 540 -2.78 55.93 -33.95
C GLY A 540 -2.90 57.29 -33.24
N ARG A 541 -3.89 57.47 -32.36
CA ARG A 541 -4.17 58.73 -31.66
C ARG A 541 -4.27 58.51 -30.16
N GLU A 542 -3.80 59.48 -29.38
CA GLU A 542 -4.11 59.52 -27.95
C GLU A 542 -5.60 59.87 -27.77
N ILE A 543 -6.32 59.03 -27.03
CA ILE A 543 -7.76 59.17 -26.79
C ILE A 543 -8.01 59.52 -25.33
N ASP A 544 -8.69 60.63 -25.04
CA ASP A 544 -9.02 61.04 -23.67
C ASP A 544 -10.11 60.17 -23.01
N VAL A 545 -10.24 60.32 -21.68
CA VAL A 545 -11.19 59.55 -20.83
C VAL A 545 -12.66 59.76 -21.24
N VAL A 546 -13.01 60.93 -21.79
CA VAL A 546 -14.39 61.27 -22.16
C VAL A 546 -14.79 60.52 -23.43
N LYS A 547 -13.90 60.51 -24.44
CA LYS A 547 -14.03 59.72 -25.67
C LYS A 547 -14.14 58.23 -25.35
N ILE A 548 -13.32 57.72 -24.43
CA ILE A 548 -13.37 56.33 -23.95
C ILE A 548 -14.74 55.97 -23.37
N LYS A 549 -15.29 56.81 -22.48
CA LYS A 549 -16.61 56.56 -21.87
C LYS A 549 -17.72 56.51 -22.92
N LYS A 550 -17.67 57.38 -23.93
CA LYS A 550 -18.65 57.38 -25.03
C LYS A 550 -18.55 56.13 -25.91
N ILE A 551 -17.34 55.69 -26.24
CA ILE A 551 -17.12 54.46 -27.02
C ILE A 551 -17.69 53.24 -26.27
N SER A 552 -17.52 53.19 -24.95
CA SER A 552 -17.93 52.04 -24.14
C SER A 552 -19.44 51.76 -24.14
N THR A 553 -20.28 52.79 -24.37
CA THR A 553 -21.75 52.71 -24.23
C THR A 553 -22.50 52.52 -25.55
N VAL A 554 -21.81 52.56 -26.70
CA VAL A 554 -22.46 52.50 -28.02
C VAL A 554 -22.82 51.05 -28.39
N PRO A 555 -24.03 50.75 -28.91
CA PRO A 555 -24.35 49.45 -29.49
C PRO A 555 -23.52 49.15 -30.74
N TYR A 556 -23.20 47.89 -30.98
CA TYR A 556 -22.39 47.51 -32.14
C TYR A 556 -23.28 47.28 -33.39
N PRO A 557 -23.11 48.03 -34.49
CA PRO A 557 -23.96 47.91 -35.69
C PRO A 557 -23.49 46.78 -36.63
N ASP A 558 -24.42 46.23 -37.41
CA ASP A 558 -24.20 45.04 -38.26
C ASP A 558 -23.27 45.29 -39.47
N ASP A 559 -23.13 46.54 -39.91
CA ASP A 559 -22.51 46.95 -41.17
C ASP A 559 -21.09 47.53 -41.04
N GLN A 560 -20.55 47.60 -39.83
CA GLN A 560 -19.24 48.23 -39.58
C GLN A 560 -18.28 47.33 -38.83
N ASN A 561 -16.98 47.52 -39.09
CA ASN A 561 -15.92 46.99 -38.24
C ASN A 561 -15.61 47.97 -37.10
N LEU A 562 -14.91 47.46 -36.09
CA LEU A 562 -14.71 48.17 -34.83
C LEU A 562 -13.87 49.42 -35.04
N TYR A 563 -12.83 49.34 -35.87
CA TYR A 563 -12.00 50.50 -36.23
C TYR A 563 -12.85 51.62 -36.85
N GLY A 564 -13.65 51.31 -37.86
CA GLY A 564 -14.51 52.28 -38.52
C GLY A 564 -15.54 52.90 -37.58
N LEU A 565 -16.12 52.09 -36.69
CA LEU A 565 -17.06 52.56 -35.67
C LEU A 565 -16.41 53.53 -34.68
N VAL A 566 -15.22 53.19 -34.16
CA VAL A 566 -14.45 54.04 -33.24
C VAL A 566 -14.08 55.36 -33.91
N MET A 567 -13.58 55.33 -35.16
CA MET A 567 -13.24 56.55 -35.90
C MET A 567 -14.45 57.47 -36.11
N LYS A 568 -15.62 56.93 -36.46
CA LYS A 568 -16.85 57.73 -36.58
C LYS A 568 -17.27 58.38 -35.26
N ILE A 569 -17.14 57.68 -34.13
CA ILE A 569 -17.46 58.22 -32.81
C ILE A 569 -16.52 59.37 -32.44
N LEU A 570 -15.22 59.22 -32.74
CA LEU A 570 -14.21 60.25 -32.51
C LEU A 570 -14.45 61.49 -33.37
N GLU A 571 -14.69 61.33 -34.67
CA GLU A 571 -15.00 62.43 -35.59
C GLU A 571 -16.28 63.18 -35.17
N ALA A 572 -17.33 62.45 -34.77
CA ALA A 572 -18.57 63.05 -34.28
C ALA A 572 -18.36 63.83 -32.97
N HIS A 573 -17.50 63.35 -32.07
CA HIS A 573 -17.17 64.07 -30.84
C HIS A 573 -16.30 65.31 -31.12
N GLU A 574 -15.31 65.22 -31.99
CA GLU A 574 -14.46 66.34 -32.39
C GLU A 574 -15.29 67.45 -33.05
N LYS A 575 -16.21 67.11 -33.95
CA LYS A 575 -17.19 68.06 -34.51
C LYS A 575 -18.07 68.69 -33.43
N ALA A 576 -18.59 67.92 -32.49
CA ALA A 576 -19.42 68.44 -31.39
C ALA A 576 -18.63 69.36 -30.42
N ASN A 577 -17.36 69.06 -30.15
CA ASN A 577 -16.49 69.90 -29.35
C ASN A 577 -16.07 71.16 -30.13
N LEU A 578 -15.77 71.07 -31.43
CA LEU A 578 -15.55 72.24 -32.30
C LEU A 578 -16.75 73.18 -32.28
N ILE A 579 -17.98 72.64 -32.30
CA ILE A 579 -19.21 73.42 -32.14
C ILE A 579 -19.33 74.06 -30.74
N ARG A 580 -18.83 73.42 -29.68
CA ARG A 580 -18.76 74.01 -28.31
C ARG A 580 -17.64 75.06 -28.16
N TYR A 581 -16.47 74.84 -28.75
CA TYR A 581 -15.36 75.82 -28.79
C TYR A 581 -15.70 77.01 -29.69
N SER A 582 -16.63 76.82 -30.64
CA SER A 582 -17.17 77.88 -31.50
C SER A 582 -18.00 78.94 -30.76
N SER A 583 -18.17 78.84 -29.44
CA SER A 583 -18.84 79.85 -28.63
C SER A 583 -18.05 80.19 -27.36
N ASP A 584 -16.78 80.57 -27.54
CA ASP A 584 -15.91 81.31 -26.60
C ASP A 584 -14.66 80.54 -26.12
N VAL A 585 -13.47 80.98 -26.56
CA VAL A 585 -12.11 80.94 -25.95
C VAL A 585 -10.98 80.48 -26.92
N LEU A 586 -9.95 81.34 -27.01
CA LEU A 586 -8.65 81.19 -27.68
C LEU A 586 -7.61 80.55 -26.74
N LEU A 587 -6.75 79.65 -27.24
CA LEU A 587 -5.53 79.20 -26.53
C LEU A 587 -4.29 79.31 -27.44
N LEU A 588 -3.29 80.06 -26.98
CA LEU A 588 -1.95 80.23 -27.59
C LEU A 588 -0.97 79.24 -26.95
N ARG A 589 -0.12 78.61 -27.78
CA ARG A 589 0.94 77.68 -27.36
C ARG A 589 2.27 78.41 -27.25
N ASN A 590 3.05 78.17 -26.19
CA ASN A 590 4.42 78.70 -26.07
C ASN A 590 5.48 77.60 -26.31
N VAL A 591 6.70 78.02 -26.66
CA VAL A 591 7.83 77.20 -27.15
C VAL A 591 8.29 76.08 -26.21
N ASN A 592 7.84 76.04 -24.95
CA ASN A 592 8.18 74.98 -23.98
C ASN A 592 7.01 74.01 -23.66
N GLY A 593 5.94 74.02 -24.46
CA GLY A 593 5.01 72.89 -24.52
C GLY A 593 4.01 72.74 -23.37
N GLN A 594 3.47 73.85 -22.84
CA GLN A 594 2.12 73.87 -22.26
C GLN A 594 1.17 74.63 -23.18
#